data_AF-A0A378A9E1-F1
#
_entry.id   AF-A0A378A9E1-F1
#
_cell.length_a   1.000
_cell.length_b   1.000
_cell.length_c   1.000
_cell.angle_alpha   90.00
_cell.angle_beta   90.00
_cell.angle_gamma   90.00
#
_symmetry.space_group_name_H-M   'P 1'
#
loop_
_entity.id
_entity.type
_entity.pdbx_description
1 polymer ?
#
loop_
_entity_poly.entity_id
_entity_poly.type
_entity_poly.pdbx_seq_one_letter_code
_entity_poly.pdbx_strand_id
1 'polypeptide(L)'
;MLPGNHPLIQRRRQDERTLLAIARTVCEQCRLCTDLCPRHLIGHELSPHLLVRAVNYRQAATPSLLLSALNLFGVQRLRERRLPGGYFPHAHQPSAET
;
A
#
# COMPACT_ATOMS: atom_id res chain seq x y z
N MET A 1 -18.15 -3.08 22.91
CA MET A 1 -16.74 -2.68 23.14
C MET A 1 -15.93 -3.93 23.49
N LEU A 2 -14.72 -4.11 22.95
CA LEU A 2 -13.89 -5.28 23.25
C LEU A 2 -13.06 -5.07 24.53
N PRO A 3 -12.86 -6.11 25.37
CA PRO A 3 -12.00 -6.04 26.56
C PRO A 3 -10.54 -5.71 26.24
N GLY A 4 -9.83 -5.03 27.15
CA GLY A 4 -8.44 -4.59 26.92
C GLY A 4 -7.41 -5.71 26.68
N ASN A 5 -7.70 -6.92 27.18
CA ASN A 5 -6.91 -8.13 26.95
C ASN A 5 -7.31 -8.90 25.67
N HIS A 6 -8.26 -8.40 24.89
CA HIS A 6 -8.67 -9.05 23.65
C HIS A 6 -7.48 -9.06 22.64
N PRO A 7 -7.22 -10.19 21.95
CA PRO A 7 -6.04 -10.32 21.06
C PRO A 7 -5.91 -9.23 20.00
N LEU A 8 -7.03 -8.77 19.43
CA LEU A 8 -7.02 -7.66 18.44
C LEU A 8 -6.57 -6.33 19.04
N ILE A 9 -6.91 -6.05 20.30
CA ILE A 9 -6.48 -4.84 21.01
C ILE A 9 -5.00 -4.96 21.36
N GLN A 10 -4.57 -6.11 21.86
CA GLN A 10 -3.16 -6.36 22.16
C GLN A 10 -2.28 -6.23 20.90
N ARG A 11 -2.68 -6.84 19.78
CA ARG A 11 -1.98 -6.70 18.48
C ARG A 11 -1.90 -5.24 18.01
N ARG A 12 -3.00 -4.49 18.12
CA ARG A 12 -3.02 -3.07 17.76
C ARG A 12 -2.12 -2.21 18.66
N ARG A 13 -1.89 -2.63 19.90
CA ARG A 13 -1.04 -1.95 20.89
C ARG A 13 0.43 -2.41 20.85
N GLN A 14 0.83 -3.27 19.92
CA GLN A 14 2.21 -3.70 19.80
C GLN A 14 3.13 -2.53 19.45
N ASP A 15 4.36 -2.58 19.96
CA ASP A 15 5.40 -1.61 19.64
C ASP A 15 5.73 -1.63 18.14
N GLU A 16 6.02 -0.44 17.59
CA GLU A 16 6.30 -0.27 16.16
C GLU A 16 7.49 -1.11 15.70
N ARG A 17 8.54 -1.27 16.52
CA ARG A 17 9.71 -2.08 16.16
C ARG A 17 9.35 -3.55 16.02
N THR A 18 8.48 -4.04 16.91
CA THR A 18 7.96 -5.42 16.85
C THR A 18 7.13 -5.61 15.60
N LEU A 19 6.24 -4.66 15.29
CA LEU A 19 5.40 -4.70 14.10
C LEU A 19 6.23 -4.69 12.82
N LEU A 20 7.27 -3.85 12.75
CA LEU A 20 8.21 -3.81 11.63
C LEU A 20 9.04 -5.09 11.51
N ALA A 21 9.46 -5.70 12.62
CA ALA A 21 10.18 -6.97 12.60
C ALA A 21 9.31 -8.09 12.01
N ILE A 22 8.05 -8.20 12.46
CA ILE A 22 7.09 -9.16 11.92
C ILE A 22 6.85 -8.89 10.42
N ALA A 23 6.59 -7.64 10.05
CA ALA A 23 6.37 -7.25 8.66
C ALA A 23 7.55 -7.61 7.75
N ARG A 24 8.79 -7.49 8.24
CA ARG A 24 9.99 -7.94 7.52
C ARG A 24 10.03 -9.46 7.35
N THR A 25 9.72 -10.24 8.38
CA THR A 25 9.79 -11.71 8.30
C THR A 25 8.81 -12.33 7.30
N VAL A 26 7.65 -11.69 7.07
CA VAL A 26 6.63 -12.19 6.14
C VAL A 26 6.81 -11.64 4.72
N CYS A 27 7.59 -10.57 4.54
CA CYS A 27 7.72 -9.90 3.26
C CYS A 27 8.75 -10.61 2.38
N GLU A 28 8.26 -11.47 1.49
CA GLU A 28 9.03 -12.15 0.45
C GLU A 28 9.28 -11.27 -0.81
N GLN A 29 9.05 -9.96 -0.71
CA GLN A 29 9.18 -9.01 -1.81
C GLN A 29 8.31 -9.35 -3.04
N CYS A 30 7.20 -10.07 -2.87
CA CYS A 30 6.20 -10.24 -3.91
C CYS A 30 5.33 -8.97 -4.10
N ARG A 31 4.27 -9.09 -4.92
CA ARG A 31 3.31 -8.02 -5.22
C ARG A 31 1.94 -8.22 -4.54
N LEU A 32 1.77 -9.31 -3.79
CA LEU A 32 0.49 -9.78 -3.26
C LEU A 32 -0.25 -8.73 -2.39
N CYS A 33 0.47 -7.89 -1.66
CA CYS A 33 -0.14 -6.81 -0.87
C CYS A 33 -0.99 -5.85 -1.72
N THR A 34 -0.64 -5.64 -2.99
CA THR A 34 -1.43 -4.82 -3.91
C THR A 34 -2.61 -5.58 -4.47
N ASP A 35 -2.39 -6.83 -4.87
CA ASP A 35 -3.43 -7.63 -5.52
C ASP A 35 -4.55 -8.00 -4.53
N LEU A 36 -4.26 -8.03 -3.22
CA LEU A 36 -5.24 -8.21 -2.15
C LEU A 36 -5.81 -6.89 -1.57
N CYS A 37 -5.36 -5.73 -2.06
CA CYS A 37 -5.79 -4.46 -1.47
C CYS A 37 -7.21 -4.11 -1.96
N PRO A 38 -8.22 -4.03 -1.07
CA PRO A 38 -9.60 -3.76 -1.50
C PRO A 38 -9.73 -2.41 -2.20
N ARG A 39 -8.95 -1.40 -1.80
CA ARG A 39 -8.94 -0.10 -2.48
C ARG A 39 -8.33 -0.18 -3.88
N HIS A 40 -7.29 -0.98 -4.07
CA HIS A 40 -6.72 -1.23 -5.40
C HIS A 40 -7.73 -1.95 -6.30
N LEU A 41 -8.43 -2.96 -5.75
CA LEU A 41 -9.44 -3.73 -6.46
C LEU A 41 -10.64 -2.88 -6.94
N ILE A 42 -10.99 -1.81 -6.23
CA ILE A 42 -12.05 -0.86 -6.65
C ILE A 42 -11.51 0.30 -7.52
N GLY A 43 -10.25 0.25 -7.96
CA GLY A 43 -9.68 1.18 -8.94
C GLY A 43 -8.87 2.34 -8.37
N HIS A 44 -8.59 2.38 -7.06
CA HIS A 44 -7.64 3.38 -6.54
C HIS A 44 -6.21 3.03 -6.97
N GLU A 45 -5.45 4.06 -7.37
CA GLU A 45 -4.03 3.96 -7.76
C GLU A 45 -3.11 3.74 -6.53
N LEU A 46 -3.28 2.60 -5.86
CA LEU A 46 -2.53 2.20 -4.67
C LEU A 46 -1.59 1.05 -5.01
N SER A 47 -0.31 1.20 -4.65
CA SER A 47 0.67 0.12 -4.73
C SER A 47 1.26 -0.17 -3.33
N PRO A 48 0.49 -0.75 -2.39
CA PRO A 48 0.95 -1.04 -1.04
C PRO A 48 2.20 -1.93 -0.98
N HIS A 49 2.45 -2.80 -1.97
CA HIS A 49 3.71 -3.56 -2.02
C HIS A 49 4.94 -2.64 -2.05
N LEU A 50 4.87 -1.48 -2.74
CA LEU A 50 5.96 -0.51 -2.76
C LEU A 50 6.15 0.10 -1.37
N LEU A 51 5.06 0.51 -0.70
CA LEU A 51 5.14 1.06 0.66
C LEU A 51 5.72 0.08 1.67
N VAL A 52 5.27 -1.18 1.63
CA VAL A 52 5.80 -2.26 2.49
C VAL A 52 7.29 -2.44 2.26
N ARG A 53 7.74 -2.48 0.99
CA ARG A 53 9.16 -2.59 0.65
C ARG A 53 9.98 -1.39 1.13
N ALA A 54 9.47 -0.16 0.94
CA ALA A 54 10.16 1.04 1.37
C ALA A 54 10.35 1.09 2.90
N VAL A 55 9.32 0.72 3.66
CA VAL A 55 9.36 0.69 5.12
C VAL A 55 10.26 -0.45 5.63
N ASN A 56 10.14 -1.64 5.05
CA ASN A 56 10.90 -2.81 5.51
C ASN A 56 12.38 -2.74 5.12
N TYR A 57 12.69 -2.29 3.91
CA TYR A 57 14.04 -2.36 3.32
C TYR A 57 14.69 -1.00 3.07
N ARG A 58 14.11 0.10 3.61
CA ARG A 58 14.62 1.48 3.48
C ARG A 58 14.91 1.87 2.02
N GLN A 59 14.01 1.53 1.11
CA GLN A 59 14.14 1.91 -0.30
C GLN A 59 13.96 3.43 -0.47
N ALA A 60 14.76 4.04 -1.35
CA ALA A 60 14.75 5.48 -1.59
C ALA A 60 13.39 5.95 -2.10
N ALA A 61 13.03 7.21 -1.79
CA ALA A 61 11.77 7.81 -2.20
C ALA A 61 11.70 7.91 -3.74
N THR A 62 10.84 7.08 -4.34
CA THR A 62 10.49 7.17 -5.76
C THR A 62 9.15 7.89 -5.94
N PRO A 63 8.89 8.51 -7.09
CA PRO A 63 7.59 9.12 -7.39
C PRO A 63 6.40 8.16 -7.21
N SER A 64 6.59 6.87 -7.50
CA SER A 64 5.56 5.83 -7.33
C SER A 64 5.26 5.51 -5.86
N LEU A 65 6.28 5.57 -4.99
CA LEU A 65 6.12 5.46 -3.55
C LEU A 65 5.35 6.64 -2.97
N LEU A 66 5.71 7.86 -3.40
CA LEU A 66 5.01 9.09 -3.00
C LEU A 66 3.54 9.04 -3.41
N LEU A 67 3.25 8.71 -4.68
CA LEU A 67 1.88 8.59 -5.16
C LEU A 67 1.08 7.56 -4.37
N SER A 68 1.67 6.39 -4.09
CA SER A 68 1.02 5.33 -3.30
C SER A 68 0.73 5.79 -1.87
N ALA A 69 1.65 6.50 -1.22
CA ALA A 69 1.44 7.07 0.10
C ALA A 69 0.31 8.12 0.08
N LEU A 70 0.36 9.06 -0.87
CA LEU A 70 -0.61 10.14 -0.99
C LEU A 70 -2.05 9.62 -1.23
N ASN A 71 -2.19 8.60 -2.07
CA ASN A 71 -3.48 7.96 -2.30
C ASN A 71 -3.98 7.19 -1.06
N LEU A 72 -3.08 6.62 -0.25
CA LEU A 72 -3.46 5.88 0.95
C LEU A 72 -4.05 6.80 2.03
N PHE A 73 -3.45 7.99 2.19
CA PHE A 73 -3.90 9.02 3.12
C PHE A 73 -5.05 9.87 2.57
N GLY A 74 -5.52 9.62 1.34
CA GLY A 74 -6.60 10.38 0.72
C GLY A 74 -6.25 11.85 0.45
N VAL A 75 -4.95 12.18 0.39
CA VAL A 75 -4.46 13.55 0.17
C VAL A 75 -4.33 13.91 -1.31
N GLN A 76 -4.63 12.97 -2.22
CA GLN A 76 -4.61 13.19 -3.66
C GLN A 76 -5.92 13.84 -4.17
N ARG A 77 -6.28 15.04 -3.67
CA ARG A 77 -7.37 15.85 -4.25
C ARG A 77 -6.95 16.65 -5.50
N LEU A 78 -5.74 16.47 -6.03
CA LEU A 78 -5.20 17.32 -7.11
C LEU A 78 -4.98 16.60 -8.46
N ARG A 79 -5.21 15.28 -8.57
CA ARG A 79 -5.06 14.57 -9.86
C ARG A 79 -6.35 14.48 -10.68
N GLU A 80 -7.45 15.08 -10.21
CA GLU A 80 -8.76 15.07 -10.88
C GLU A 80 -9.30 16.47 -11.24
N ARG A 81 -8.46 17.34 -11.82
CA ARG A 81 -8.96 18.15 -12.95
C ARG A 81 -8.96 17.28 -14.21
N ARG A 82 -9.75 16.20 -14.18
CA ARG A 82 -9.98 15.32 -15.34
C ARG A 82 -11.05 16.01 -16.20
N LEU A 83 -10.66 16.42 -17.40
CA LEU A 83 -11.56 16.90 -18.45
C LEU A 83 -12.61 15.82 -18.78
N PRO A 84 -13.84 16.21 -19.17
CA PRO A 84 -14.89 15.26 -19.49
C PRO A 84 -14.60 14.57 -20.83
N GLY A 85 -14.56 13.24 -20.83
CA GLY A 85 -14.44 12.42 -22.03
C GLY A 85 -13.08 11.76 -22.19
N GLY A 86 -12.97 10.50 -21.74
CA GLY A 86 -11.78 9.69 -21.95
C GLY A 86 -11.92 8.33 -21.31
N TYR A 87 -12.24 7.33 -22.13
CA TYR A 87 -12.17 5.91 -21.82
C TYR A 87 -10.77 5.58 -21.28
N PHE A 88 -10.67 5.05 -20.04
CA PHE A 88 -9.40 4.60 -19.49
C PHE A 88 -9.20 3.13 -19.83
N PRO A 89 -8.23 2.75 -20.67
CA PRO A 89 -7.84 1.36 -20.79
C PRO A 89 -7.19 0.94 -19.46
N HIS A 90 -7.49 -0.26 -19.00
CA HIS A 90 -6.79 -0.88 -17.89
C HIS A 90 -5.28 -0.81 -18.16
N ALA A 91 -4.55 -0.09 -17.30
CA ALA A 91 -3.10 -0.03 -17.37
C ALA A 91 -2.55 -1.43 -17.10
N HIS A 92 -2.17 -2.11 -18.18
CA HIS A 92 -1.36 -3.32 -18.16
C HIS A 92 -0.07 -3.00 -17.41
N GLN A 93 0.14 -3.64 -16.26
CA GLN A 93 1.46 -3.62 -15.61
C GLN A 93 2.40 -4.47 -16.47
N PRO A 94 3.61 -3.98 -16.81
CA PRO A 94 4.60 -4.83 -17.45
C PRO A 94 5.18 -5.77 -16.40
N SER A 95 4.99 -7.06 -16.61
CA SER A 95 5.82 -8.12 -16.01
C SER A 95 7.23 -7.95 -16.55
N ALA A 96 8.14 -7.41 -15.75
CA ALA A 96 9.57 -7.49 -16.02
C ALA A 96 10.12 -8.69 -15.25
N GLU A 97 10.02 -9.86 -15.87
CA GLU A 97 10.80 -11.05 -15.52
C GLU A 97 11.78 -11.29 -16.66
N THR A 98 13.07 -11.16 -16.36
CA THR A 98 14.17 -11.83 -17.08
C THR A 98 15.18 -12.26 -16.02
#